data_AF-A0A924PVJ4-F1
#
_entry.id   AF-A0A924PVJ4-F1
#
_cell.length_a   1.000
_cell.length_b   1.000
_cell.length_c   1.000
_cell.angle_alpha   90.00
_cell.angle_beta   90.00
_cell.angle_gamma   90.00
#
_symmetry.space_group_name_H-M   'P 1'
#
loop_
_entity.id
_entity.type
_entity.pdbx_description
1 polymer ?
#
loop_
_entity_poly.entity_id
_entity_poly.type
_entity_poly.pdbx_seq_one_letter_code
_entity_poly.pdbx_strand_id
1 'polypeptide(L)' 'MMTSVDWSSYPILDIRDAPESINVVLMNHPEAAPTGAGEATCRVESAAVANAFFDATGVRLRRAPMTP' A
#
# COMPACT_ATOMS: atom_id res chain seq x y z
N MET A 1 16.25 -9.04 15.94
CA MET A 1 15.38 -9.76 16.90
C MET A 1 13.99 -9.76 16.32
N MET A 2 13.38 -10.93 16.15
CA MET A 2 12.01 -11.04 15.61
C MET A 2 11.03 -10.80 16.75
N THR A 3 10.13 -9.81 16.61
CA THR A 3 9.26 -9.34 17.71
C THR A 3 7.91 -10.04 17.76
N SER A 4 7.55 -10.80 16.71
CA SER A 4 6.29 -11.53 16.60
C SER A 4 6.51 -12.80 15.76
N VAL A 5 5.76 -13.86 16.06
CA VAL A 5 5.79 -15.16 15.36
C VAL A 5 4.39 -15.68 15.03
N ASP A 6 3.36 -14.91 15.32
CA ASP A 6 1.96 -15.30 15.16
C ASP A 6 1.15 -14.13 14.58
N TRP A 7 0.00 -14.45 14.00
CA TRP A 7 -0.87 -13.47 13.34
C TRP A 7 -1.52 -12.48 14.32
N SER A 8 -1.66 -12.85 15.59
CA SER A 8 -2.30 -11.99 16.59
C SER A 8 -1.36 -10.89 17.07
N SER A 9 -0.05 -11.16 17.08
CA SER A 9 0.98 -10.21 17.50
C SER A 9 1.65 -9.47 16.35
N TYR A 10 1.51 -9.95 15.10
CA TYR A 10 2.03 -9.25 13.92
C TYR A 10 0.96 -8.31 13.35
N PRO A 11 1.16 -6.98 13.40
CA PRO A 11 0.14 -6.04 12.95
C PRO A 11 0.00 -6.09 11.43
N ILE A 12 -1.09 -6.70 10.98
CA ILE A 12 -1.59 -6.61 9.61
C ILE A 12 -2.83 -5.71 9.58
N LEU A 13 -3.11 -5.17 8.40
CA LEU A 13 -4.29 -4.35 8.15
C LEU A 13 -5.57 -5.16 8.41
N ASP A 14 -6.45 -4.69 9.31
CA ASP A 14 -7.80 -5.22 9.53
C ASP A 14 -8.77 -4.55 8.54
N ILE A 15 -9.95 -5.14 8.31
CA ILE A 15 -10.97 -4.54 7.42
C ILE A 15 -11.36 -3.14 7.87
N ARG A 16 -11.29 -2.85 9.17
CA ARG A 16 -11.59 -1.53 9.74
C ARG A 16 -10.54 -0.47 9.43
N ASP A 17 -9.33 -0.88 9.07
CA ASP A 17 -8.21 0.01 8.71
C ASP A 17 -8.18 0.27 7.18
N ALA A 18 -8.95 -0.50 6.39
CA ALA A 18 -9.06 -0.30 4.96
C ALA A 18 -9.79 1.02 4.63
N PRO A 19 -9.46 1.66 3.49
CA PRO A 19 -10.23 2.81 3.03
C PRO A 19 -11.68 2.40 2.71
N GLU A 20 -12.61 3.36 2.83
CA GLU A 20 -14.04 3.13 2.52
C GLU A 20 -14.26 2.66 1.07
N SER A 21 -13.38 3.08 0.14
CA SER A 21 -13.45 2.67 -1.26
C SER A 21 -12.07 2.49 -1.89
N ILE A 22 -11.99 1.55 -2.84
CA ILE A 22 -10.83 1.35 -3.72
C ILE A 22 -11.34 1.36 -5.15
N ASN A 23 -10.94 2.37 -5.92
CA ASN A 23 -11.31 2.49 -7.33
C ASN A 23 -10.23 1.87 -8.22
N VAL A 24 -10.59 0.82 -8.96
CA VAL A 24 -9.68 0.13 -9.89
C VAL A 24 -10.08 0.46 -11.31
N VAL A 25 -9.15 1.02 -12.09
CA VAL A 25 -9.35 1.34 -13.50
C VAL A 25 -8.49 0.40 -14.34
N LEU A 26 -9.14 -0.43 -15.16
CA LEU A 26 -8.46 -1.29 -16.13
C LEU A 26 -8.34 -0.55 -17.46
N MET A 27 -7.11 -0.36 -17.92
CA MET A 27 -6.87 0.21 -19.24
C MET A 27 -7.13 -0.85 -20.32
N ASN A 28 -8.02 -0.56 -21.25
CA ASN A 28 -8.36 -1.46 -22.34
C ASN A 28 -7.30 -1.38 -23.45
N HIS A 29 -6.41 -2.37 -23.49
CA HIS A 29 -5.27 -2.41 -24.43
C HIS A 29 -5.19 -3.78 -25.15
N PRO A 30 -6.24 -4.17 -25.91
CA PRO A 30 -6.41 -5.52 -26.48
C PRO A 30 -5.33 -5.92 -27.50
N GLU A 31 -4.62 -4.96 -28.07
CA GLU A 31 -3.53 -5.14 -29.01
C GLU A 31 -2.20 -5.56 -28.36
N ALA A 32 -2.08 -5.44 -27.03
CA ALA A 32 -0.90 -5.87 -26.29
C ALA A 32 -1.08 -7.28 -25.70
N ALA A 33 0.04 -7.99 -25.54
CA ALA A 33 0.03 -9.24 -24.81
C ALA A 33 -0.30 -9.01 -23.32
N PRO A 34 -1.03 -9.91 -22.65
CA PRO A 34 -1.29 -9.80 -21.22
C PRO A 34 0.00 -9.81 -20.39
N THR A 35 0.04 -8.99 -19.34
CA THR A 35 1.15 -8.94 -18.38
C THR A 35 0.66 -9.12 -16.95
N GLY A 36 1.55 -9.53 -16.04
CA GLY A 36 1.22 -9.63 -14.62
C GLY A 36 1.02 -8.26 -13.96
N ALA A 37 -0.01 -8.13 -13.13
CA ALA A 37 -0.32 -6.89 -12.40
C ALA A 37 -0.13 -6.99 -10.87
N GLY A 38 -0.06 -8.20 -10.32
CA GLY A 38 -0.04 -8.43 -8.86
C GLY A 38 1.12 -7.72 -8.17
N GLU A 39 2.36 -7.99 -8.57
CA GLU A 39 3.52 -7.35 -7.93
C GLU A 39 3.67 -5.87 -8.31
N ALA A 40 3.33 -5.51 -9.55
CA ALA A 40 3.52 -4.15 -10.05
C ALA A 40 2.66 -3.14 -9.28
N THR A 41 1.43 -3.52 -8.94
CA THR A 41 0.50 -2.69 -8.15
C THR A 41 0.98 -2.50 -6.72
N CYS A 42 1.37 -3.57 -6.02
CA CYS A 42 1.82 -3.48 -4.62
C CYS A 42 3.08 -2.61 -4.41
N ARG A 43 3.93 -2.43 -5.44
CA ARG A 43 5.19 -1.66 -5.32
C ARG A 43 4.97 -0.17 -5.06
N VAL A 44 3.86 0.41 -5.51
CA VAL A 44 3.64 1.86 -5.46
C VAL A 44 2.77 2.33 -4.30
N GLU A 45 2.00 1.42 -3.69
CA GLU A 45 1.00 1.73 -2.65
C GLU A 45 1.62 2.45 -1.45
N SER A 46 2.70 1.90 -0.87
CA SER A 46 3.36 2.49 0.31
C SER A 46 3.89 3.90 0.03
N ALA A 47 4.44 4.13 -1.17
CA ALA A 47 4.94 5.44 -1.56
C ALA A 47 3.82 6.46 -1.76
N ALA A 48 2.68 6.04 -2.33
CA ALA A 48 1.50 6.88 -2.49
C ALA A 48 0.95 7.34 -1.13
N VAL A 49 0.83 6.42 -0.16
CA VAL A 49 0.41 6.75 1.21
C VAL A 49 1.39 7.71 1.90
N ALA A 50 2.70 7.48 1.80
CA ALA A 50 3.71 8.38 2.37
C ALA A 50 3.65 9.80 1.76
N ASN A 51 3.36 9.89 0.46
CA ASN A 51 3.21 11.18 -0.22
C ASN A 51 1.92 11.90 0.20
N ALA A 52 0.81 11.18 0.37
CA ALA A 52 -0.44 11.74 0.90
C ALA A 52 -0.25 12.28 2.32
N PHE A 53 0.51 11.57 3.17
CA PHE A 53 0.88 12.06 4.50
C PHE A 53 1.72 13.34 4.42
N PHE A 54 2.72 13.39 3.54
CA PHE A 54 3.52 14.60 3.33
C PHE A 54 2.67 15.77 2.85
N ASP A 55 1.74 15.53 1.92
CA ASP A 55 0.80 16.56 1.43
C ASP A 55 -0.07 17.12 2.55
N ALA A 56 -0.60 16.25 3.42
CA ALA A 56 -1.44 16.65 4.54
C ALA A 56 -0.69 17.33 5.69
N THR A 57 0.60 17.05 5.90
CA THR A 57 1.32 17.44 7.14
C THR A 57 2.59 18.26 6.91
N GLY A 58 3.13 18.29 5.70
CA GLY A 58 4.46 18.82 5.39
C GLY A 58 5.64 17.94 5.88
N VAL A 59 5.38 16.82 6.57
CA VAL A 59 6.42 15.95 7.14
C VAL A 59 6.74 14.80 6.18
N ARG A 60 8.01 14.66 5.80
CA ARG A 60 8.45 13.63 4.85
C ARG A 60 8.91 12.36 5.55
N LEU A 61 8.09 11.31 5.46
CA LEU A 61 8.44 9.96 5.90
C LEU A 61 9.43 9.32 4.92
N ARG A 62 10.55 8.79 5.43
CA ARG A 62 11.62 8.15 4.64
C ARG A 62 11.91 6.71 5.06
N ARG A 63 11.21 6.22 6.09
CA ARG A 63 11.43 4.89 6.68
C ARG A 63 10.07 4.25 6.96
N ALA A 64 9.95 2.99 6.57
CA ALA A 64 8.83 2.13 6.95
C ALA A 64 9.20 1.28 8.18
N PRO A 65 8.21 0.80 8.97
CA PRO A 65 6.79 1.17 8.90
C PRO A 65 6.57 2.64 9.32
N MET A 66 5.50 3.24 8.82
CA MET A 66 5.13 4.64 9.06
C MET A 66 4.34 4.78 10.37
N THR A 67 4.99 4.49 11.49
CA THR A 67 4.39 4.62 12.82
C THR A 67 4.54 6.05 13.35
N PRO A 68 3.64 6.49 14.26
CA PRO A 68 3.82 7.74 15.01
C PRO A 68 5.16 7.86 15.73
#